data_AF-A0A0C2SPH8-F1
#
_entry.id   AF-A0A0C2SPH8-F1
#
_cell.length_a   1.000
_cell.length_b   1.000
_cell.length_c   1.000
_cell.angle_alpha   90.00
_cell.angle_beta   90.00
_cell.angle_gamma   90.00
#
_symmetry.space_group_name_H-M   'P 1'
#
loop_
_entity.id
_entity.type
_entity.pdbx_description
1 polymer ?
#
loop_
_entity_poly.entity_id
_entity_poly.type
_entity_poly.pdbx_seq_one_letter_code
_entity_poly.pdbx_strand_id
1 'polypeptide(L)'
;MSSTEGASASMHADPPRDTRQTEKQKEEEEPLLTVNEILLMFRESTIQIAQLRDNISELTATVGALQAAPQTAPVAQPTVTPTPPVVHPVVPPSHPKMPKMPLPEAFDGAMKNVDGFIASCGLYMGARNAEFTTEQSRINWILSFCTKGAALDWRQSEMELGRVTGRMSFTTAEELEDEIQR
;
A
#
# COMPACT_ATOMS: atom_id res chain seq x y z
N MET A 1 -45.59 83.16 7.65
CA MET A 1 -46.74 82.26 7.53
C MET A 1 -46.27 80.98 6.89
N SER A 2 -46.55 79.85 7.55
CA SER A 2 -46.57 78.45 7.09
C SER A 2 -45.27 77.71 6.75
N SER A 3 -45.09 76.63 7.52
CA SER A 3 -44.21 75.48 7.39
C SER A 3 -44.38 74.67 6.10
N THR A 4 -43.37 73.86 5.74
CA THR A 4 -43.50 72.38 5.63
C THR A 4 -42.14 71.71 5.44
N GLU A 5 -41.90 70.65 6.24
CA GLU A 5 -40.87 69.62 6.10
C GLU A 5 -40.98 68.82 4.80
N GLY A 6 -39.87 68.22 4.38
CA GLY A 6 -39.83 67.23 3.31
C GLY A 6 -38.46 66.59 3.18
N ALA A 7 -38.22 65.52 3.93
CA ALA A 7 -37.06 64.65 3.79
C ALA A 7 -37.19 63.78 2.52
N SER A 8 -36.10 63.57 1.78
CA SER A 8 -35.89 62.36 0.96
C SER A 8 -34.42 62.18 0.52
N ALA A 9 -33.84 61.11 1.06
CA ALA A 9 -33.01 60.09 0.41
C ALA A 9 -31.85 60.51 -0.54
N SER A 10 -30.64 60.42 0.01
CA SER A 10 -29.56 59.52 -0.43
C SER A 10 -29.50 59.12 -1.91
N MET A 11 -28.48 59.62 -2.63
CA MET A 11 -27.65 58.84 -3.56
C MET A 11 -26.28 59.54 -3.70
N HIS A 12 -25.35 59.22 -2.81
CA HIS A 12 -23.93 59.53 -2.99
C HIS A 12 -23.36 58.42 -3.89
N ALA A 13 -23.28 58.68 -5.19
CA ALA A 13 -22.56 57.80 -6.11
C ALA A 13 -21.06 58.05 -5.94
N ASP A 14 -20.45 57.22 -5.10
CA ASP A 14 -19.00 57.08 -4.99
C ASP A 14 -18.49 56.37 -6.27
N PRO A 15 -17.63 56.98 -7.09
CA PRO A 15 -16.97 56.26 -8.18
C PRO A 15 -15.82 55.44 -7.58
N PRO A 16 -15.76 54.11 -7.78
CA PRO A 16 -14.60 53.36 -7.34
C PRO A 16 -13.37 53.79 -8.15
N ARG A 17 -12.46 54.40 -7.40
CA ARG A 17 -11.10 54.78 -7.74
C ARG A 17 -10.25 53.53 -7.98
N ASP A 18 -9.62 53.49 -9.15
CA ASP A 18 -8.24 53.09 -9.38
C ASP A 18 -7.75 51.76 -8.77
N THR A 19 -7.52 50.76 -9.62
CA THR A 19 -6.28 49.97 -9.67
C THR A 19 -6.36 49.03 -10.87
N ARG A 20 -6.16 49.57 -12.08
CA ARG A 20 -5.78 48.76 -13.26
C ARG A 20 -4.24 48.66 -13.28
N GLN A 21 -3.66 48.21 -12.17
CA GLN A 21 -2.29 47.71 -12.08
C GLN A 21 -2.40 46.18 -12.21
N THR A 22 -2.01 45.60 -13.35
CA THR A 22 -0.70 44.95 -13.48
C THR A 22 -0.43 43.82 -12.47
N GLU A 23 -1.37 42.88 -12.33
CA GLU A 23 -1.03 41.47 -12.04
C GLU A 23 -1.44 40.68 -13.30
N LYS A 24 -0.66 40.75 -14.39
CA LYS A 24 0.38 39.75 -14.66
C LYS A 24 0.07 38.44 -13.93
N GLN A 25 -0.93 37.72 -14.43
CA GLN A 25 -1.04 36.28 -14.25
C GLN A 25 0.35 35.72 -14.54
N LYS A 26 1.06 35.40 -13.47
CA LYS A 26 2.13 34.42 -13.49
C LYS A 26 1.38 33.12 -13.72
N GLU A 27 1.10 32.82 -15.00
CA GLU A 27 0.96 31.44 -15.44
C GLU A 27 2.24 30.76 -14.96
N GLU A 28 2.11 30.07 -13.85
CA GLU A 28 3.06 29.09 -13.39
C GLU A 28 3.01 27.98 -14.44
N GLU A 29 3.76 28.19 -15.52
CA GLU A 29 4.05 27.19 -16.53
C GLU A 29 4.75 26.05 -15.79
N GLU A 30 3.96 25.09 -15.28
CA GLU A 30 4.51 23.82 -14.83
C GLU A 30 5.38 23.30 -15.98
N PRO A 31 6.64 22.91 -15.73
CA PRO A 31 7.52 22.43 -16.78
C PRO A 31 6.92 21.13 -17.34
N LEU A 32 6.12 21.28 -18.40
CA LEU A 32 5.57 20.18 -19.17
C LEU A 32 6.76 19.43 -19.75
N LEU A 33 7.00 18.23 -19.21
CA LEU A 33 8.12 17.38 -19.59
C LEU A 33 8.13 17.25 -21.12
N THR A 34 9.26 17.57 -21.74
CA THR A 34 9.39 17.52 -23.19
C THR A 34 9.28 16.08 -23.66
N VAL A 35 8.83 15.86 -24.91
CA VAL A 35 8.76 14.52 -25.52
C VAL A 35 10.10 13.78 -25.44
N ASN A 36 11.21 14.52 -25.50
CA ASN A 36 12.55 13.95 -25.38
C ASN A 36 12.84 13.45 -23.96
N GLU A 37 12.45 14.18 -22.91
CA GLU A 37 12.60 13.75 -21.52
C GLU A 37 11.72 12.52 -21.23
N ILE A 38 10.48 12.52 -21.74
CA ILE A 38 9.58 11.37 -21.62
C ILE A 38 10.19 10.14 -22.30
N LEU A 39 10.71 10.29 -23.52
CA LEU A 39 11.35 9.18 -24.25
C LEU A 39 12.63 8.68 -23.55
N LEU A 40 13.39 9.58 -22.93
CA LEU A 40 14.55 9.22 -22.12
C LEU A 40 14.15 8.42 -20.88
N MET A 41 13.09 8.83 -20.18
CA MET A 41 12.54 8.07 -19.04
C MET A 41 12.08 6.67 -19.46
N PHE A 42 11.41 6.53 -20.60
CA PHE A 42 11.01 5.21 -21.12
C PHE A 42 12.20 4.33 -21.49
N ARG A 43 13.23 4.91 -22.12
CA ARG A 43 14.46 4.19 -22.46
C ARG A 43 15.16 3.71 -21.20
N GLU A 44 15.29 4.58 -20.19
CA GLU A 44 15.92 4.24 -18.92
C GLU A 44 15.12 3.18 -18.16
N SER A 45 13.79 3.33 -18.10
CA SER A 45 12.89 2.33 -17.50
C SER A 45 13.02 0.95 -18.17
N THR A 46 13.14 0.91 -19.49
CA THR A 46 13.36 -0.35 -20.23
C THR A 46 14.68 -1.03 -19.83
N ILE A 47 15.75 -0.24 -19.64
CA ILE A 47 17.05 -0.74 -19.19
C ILE A 47 16.93 -1.28 -17.76
N GLN A 48 16.27 -0.54 -16.86
CA GLN A 48 16.08 -0.98 -15.47
C GLN A 48 15.29 -2.29 -15.38
N ILE A 49 14.23 -2.45 -16.20
CA ILE A 49 13.43 -3.68 -16.25
C ILE A 49 14.27 -4.87 -16.75
N ALA A 50 15.13 -4.65 -17.75
CA ALA A 50 16.03 -5.69 -18.25
C ALA A 50 17.02 -6.14 -17.17
N GLN A 51 17.65 -5.19 -16.48
CA GLN A 51 18.59 -5.48 -15.39
C GLN A 51 17.93 -6.24 -14.23
N LEU A 52 16.71 -5.84 -13.84
CA LEU A 52 15.98 -6.53 -12.79
C LEU A 52 15.68 -7.99 -13.16
N ARG A 53 15.34 -8.24 -14.43
CA ARG A 53 15.10 -9.60 -14.93
C ARG A 53 16.37 -10.45 -14.86
N ASP A 54 17.52 -9.88 -15.23
CA ASP A 54 18.80 -10.59 -15.20
C ASP A 54 19.18 -10.97 -13.76
N ASN A 55 19.03 -10.04 -12.81
CA ASN A 55 19.26 -10.29 -11.39
C ASN A 55 18.35 -11.42 -10.84
N ILE A 56 17.07 -11.42 -11.21
CA ILE A 56 16.12 -12.48 -10.81
C ILE A 56 16.54 -13.83 -11.38
N SER A 57 16.97 -13.87 -12.64
CA SER A 57 17.44 -15.09 -13.30
C SER A 57 18.67 -15.67 -12.61
N GLU A 58 19.64 -14.81 -12.27
CA GLU A 58 20.86 -15.22 -11.55
C GLU A 58 20.56 -15.77 -10.15
N LEU A 59 19.70 -15.08 -9.40
CA LEU A 59 19.27 -15.55 -8.08
C LEU A 59 18.55 -16.90 -8.18
N THR A 60 17.69 -17.06 -9.18
CA THR A 60 16.97 -18.32 -9.44
C THR A 60 17.95 -19.46 -9.77
N ALA A 61 18.97 -19.20 -10.59
CA ALA A 61 20.00 -20.19 -10.92
C ALA A 61 20.82 -20.60 -9.68
N THR A 62 21.15 -19.64 -8.82
CA THR A 62 21.90 -19.87 -7.58
C THR A 62 21.11 -20.73 -6.59
N VAL A 63 19.82 -20.44 -6.42
CA VAL A 63 18.91 -21.24 -5.59
C VAL A 63 18.76 -22.66 -6.16
N GLY A 64 18.63 -22.79 -7.48
CA GLY A 64 18.57 -24.09 -8.15
C GLY A 64 19.83 -24.93 -7.93
N ALA A 65 21.02 -24.33 -7.97
CA ALA A 65 22.29 -25.01 -7.70
C ALA A 65 22.40 -25.51 -6.25
N LEU A 66 21.92 -24.73 -5.27
CA LEU A 66 21.89 -25.15 -3.86
C LEU A 66 20.88 -26.28 -3.61
N GLN A 67 19.75 -26.28 -4.31
CA GLN A 67 18.74 -27.34 -4.21
C GLN A 67 19.12 -28.64 -4.93
N ALA A 68 19.95 -28.54 -5.98
CA ALA A 68 20.37 -29.67 -6.80
C ALA A 68 21.64 -30.39 -6.29
N ALA A 69 22.25 -29.95 -5.18
CA ALA A 69 23.40 -30.63 -4.60
C ALA A 69 23.05 -32.09 -4.23
N PRO A 70 23.69 -33.10 -4.85
CA PRO A 70 23.46 -34.50 -4.49
C PRO A 70 23.97 -34.73 -3.07
N GLN A 71 23.13 -35.28 -2.19
CA GLN A 71 23.57 -35.84 -0.92
C GLN A 71 24.33 -37.16 -1.19
N THR A 72 25.51 -37.10 -1.81
CA THR A 72 26.38 -38.28 -1.94
C THR A 72 27.21 -38.42 -0.67
N ALA A 73 26.60 -39.02 0.36
CA ALA A 73 27.37 -39.62 1.45
C ALA A 73 28.08 -40.89 0.91
N PRO A 74 29.40 -41.03 1.05
CA PRO A 74 30.11 -42.25 0.66
C PRO A 74 29.84 -43.34 1.71
N VAL A 75 28.93 -44.27 1.39
CA VAL A 75 28.74 -45.49 2.19
C VAL A 75 29.81 -46.49 1.79
N ALA A 76 30.81 -46.64 2.65
CA ALA A 76 31.73 -47.78 2.63
C ALA A 76 30.93 -49.07 2.93
N GLN A 77 30.97 -50.03 2.00
CA GLN A 77 30.55 -51.42 2.26
C GLN A 77 31.54 -52.10 3.21
N PRO A 78 31.08 -52.96 4.12
CA PRO A 78 31.13 -54.40 3.84
C PRO A 78 29.92 -55.23 4.32
N THR A 79 29.52 -56.17 3.45
CA THR A 79 29.12 -57.58 3.70
C THR A 79 27.97 -57.94 4.67
N VAL A 80 26.87 -58.44 4.07
CA VAL A 80 25.89 -59.49 4.46
C VAL A 80 25.08 -59.39 5.76
N THR A 81 23.73 -59.33 5.63
CA THR A 81 22.69 -60.27 6.15
C THR A 81 21.29 -59.59 6.07
N PRO A 82 20.23 -60.22 5.53
CA PRO A 82 18.91 -59.58 5.43
C PRO A 82 18.12 -59.75 6.73
N THR A 83 17.82 -58.64 7.42
CA THR A 83 16.90 -58.59 8.58
C THR A 83 15.82 -57.54 8.25
N PRO A 84 14.53 -57.77 8.58
CA PRO A 84 13.40 -57.03 8.01
C PRO A 84 13.40 -55.54 8.38
N PRO A 85 12.73 -54.68 7.59
CA PRO A 85 12.72 -53.25 7.82
C PRO A 85 11.95 -52.94 9.10
N VAL A 86 12.66 -52.42 10.12
CA VAL A 86 12.03 -51.65 11.18
C VAL A 86 11.54 -50.37 10.54
N VAL A 87 10.22 -50.27 10.37
CA VAL A 87 9.54 -49.04 9.94
C VAL A 87 9.71 -48.03 11.08
N HIS A 88 10.78 -47.24 11.03
CA HIS A 88 10.85 -46.03 11.84
C HIS A 88 9.84 -45.03 11.25
N PRO A 89 8.84 -44.56 12.01
CA PRO A 89 8.01 -43.47 11.53
C PRO A 89 8.90 -42.25 11.32
N VAL A 90 9.01 -41.80 10.07
CA VAL A 90 9.53 -40.47 9.72
C VAL A 90 8.63 -39.48 10.41
N VAL A 91 9.09 -38.95 11.54
CA VAL A 91 8.46 -37.80 12.19
C VAL A 91 8.75 -36.62 11.26
N PRO A 92 7.74 -35.98 10.65
CA PRO A 92 7.98 -34.79 9.84
C PRO A 92 8.63 -33.71 10.73
N PRO A 93 9.52 -32.87 10.17
CA PRO A 93 10.13 -31.78 10.92
C PRO A 93 9.02 -30.92 11.51
N SER A 94 8.90 -30.95 12.84
CA SER A 94 8.02 -30.08 13.59
C SER A 94 8.60 -28.66 13.46
N HIS A 95 8.17 -27.94 12.43
CA HIS A 95 8.34 -26.49 12.41
C HIS A 95 7.74 -25.96 13.72
N PRO A 96 8.47 -25.11 14.48
CA PRO A 96 7.91 -24.49 15.65
C PRO A 96 6.64 -23.76 15.21
N LYS A 97 5.48 -24.30 15.61
CA LYS A 97 4.18 -23.69 15.34
C LYS A 97 4.20 -22.37 16.08
N MET A 98 4.42 -21.28 15.36
CA MET A 98 4.30 -19.95 15.92
C MET A 98 2.96 -19.86 16.67
N PRO A 99 2.93 -19.26 17.87
CA PRO A 99 1.70 -19.09 18.62
C PRO A 99 0.61 -18.53 17.71
N LYS A 100 -0.56 -19.18 17.69
CA LYS A 100 -1.68 -18.77 16.84
C LYS A 100 -2.20 -17.42 17.36
N MET A 101 -1.67 -16.33 16.82
CA MET A 101 -2.09 -14.99 17.15
C MET A 101 -3.54 -14.77 16.69
N PRO A 102 -4.42 -14.20 17.52
CA PRO A 102 -5.78 -13.86 17.10
C PRO A 102 -5.74 -12.89 15.92
N LEU A 103 -6.63 -13.13 14.95
CA LEU A 103 -6.86 -12.21 13.84
C LEU A 103 -7.67 -11.00 14.35
N PRO A 104 -7.50 -9.81 13.75
CA PRO A 104 -8.38 -8.69 14.00
C PRO A 104 -9.85 -9.07 13.75
N GLU A 105 -10.75 -8.46 14.51
CA GLU A 105 -12.17 -8.58 14.26
C GLU A 105 -12.56 -7.82 12.97
N ALA A 106 -13.62 -8.27 12.29
CA ALA A 106 -14.15 -7.56 11.12
C ALA A 106 -14.60 -6.15 11.53
N PHE A 107 -14.01 -5.15 10.89
CA PHE A 107 -14.26 -3.75 11.17
C PHE A 107 -15.52 -3.26 10.43
N ASP A 108 -16.38 -2.55 11.16
CA ASP A 108 -17.67 -2.04 10.70
C ASP A 108 -17.66 -0.55 10.31
N GLY A 109 -16.54 0.14 10.54
CA GLY A 109 -16.43 1.58 10.33
C GLY A 109 -16.79 2.43 11.55
N ALA A 110 -17.10 1.83 12.69
CA ALA A 110 -17.45 2.60 13.88
C ALA A 110 -16.21 3.22 14.53
N MET A 111 -16.17 4.56 14.66
CA MET A 111 -15.06 5.31 15.25
C MET A 111 -14.64 4.82 16.64
N LYS A 112 -15.60 4.37 17.46
CA LYS A 112 -15.33 3.80 18.79
C LYS A 112 -14.46 2.52 18.78
N ASN A 113 -14.39 1.84 17.65
CA ASN A 113 -13.68 0.58 17.46
C ASN A 113 -12.36 0.75 16.68
N VAL A 114 -12.10 1.95 16.13
CA VAL A 114 -10.94 2.20 15.24
C VAL A 114 -9.63 1.94 15.96
N ASP A 115 -9.42 2.52 17.15
CA ASP A 115 -8.17 2.35 17.88
C ASP A 115 -7.87 0.87 18.21
N GLY A 116 -8.90 0.13 18.62
CA GLY A 116 -8.78 -1.31 18.89
C GLY A 116 -8.48 -2.13 17.64
N PHE A 117 -9.07 -1.75 16.51
CA PHE A 117 -8.82 -2.37 15.21
C PHE A 117 -7.39 -2.12 14.73
N ILE A 118 -6.93 -0.87 14.70
CA ILE A 118 -5.57 -0.51 14.27
C ILE A 118 -4.52 -1.16 15.18
N ALA A 119 -4.70 -1.10 16.50
CA ALA A 119 -3.79 -1.75 17.44
C ALA A 119 -3.68 -3.27 17.21
N SER A 120 -4.80 -3.93 16.91
CA SER A 120 -4.84 -5.37 16.61
C SER A 120 -4.12 -5.69 15.29
N CYS A 121 -4.32 -4.87 14.27
CA CYS A 121 -3.64 -4.98 12.98
C CYS A 121 -2.12 -4.81 13.13
N GLY A 122 -1.68 -3.75 13.81
CA GLY A 122 -0.27 -3.47 14.07
C GLY A 122 0.40 -4.58 14.88
N LEU A 123 -0.26 -5.11 15.91
CA LEU A 123 0.25 -6.23 16.70
C LEU A 123 0.46 -7.49 15.85
N TYR A 124 -0.51 -7.82 15.00
CA TYR A 124 -0.42 -9.01 14.14
C TYR A 124 0.70 -8.88 13.10
N MET A 125 0.79 -7.72 12.43
CA MET A 125 1.83 -7.47 11.42
C MET A 125 3.22 -7.38 12.06
N GLY A 126 3.35 -6.76 13.23
CA GLY A 126 4.60 -6.69 13.97
C GLY A 126 5.12 -8.07 14.37
N ALA A 127 4.23 -8.98 14.79
CA ALA A 127 4.57 -10.36 15.11
C ALA A 127 4.96 -11.20 13.86
N ARG A 128 4.55 -10.76 12.67
CA ARG A 128 4.73 -11.49 11.40
C ARG A 128 5.34 -10.63 10.30
N ASN A 129 6.32 -9.79 10.66
CA ASN A 129 6.90 -8.83 9.72
C ASN A 129 7.47 -9.52 8.44
N ALA A 130 7.97 -10.75 8.58
CA ALA A 130 8.45 -11.55 7.44
C ALA A 130 7.35 -11.96 6.44
N GLU A 131 6.07 -12.00 6.84
CA GLU A 131 4.92 -12.24 5.96
C GLU A 131 4.46 -10.94 5.25
N PHE A 132 4.81 -9.77 5.79
CA PHE A 132 4.36 -8.45 5.35
C PHE A 132 5.53 -7.61 4.83
N THR A 133 6.16 -8.10 3.76
CA THR A 133 7.37 -7.49 3.17
C THR A 133 7.10 -6.28 2.28
N THR A 134 5.84 -6.04 1.89
CA THR A 134 5.45 -4.93 1.03
C THR A 134 4.32 -4.12 1.66
N GLU A 135 4.31 -2.81 1.41
CA GLU A 135 3.21 -1.94 1.86
C GLU A 135 1.87 -2.40 1.28
N GLN A 136 1.87 -2.85 0.03
CA GLN A 136 0.68 -3.40 -0.61
C GLN A 136 0.15 -4.65 0.07
N SER A 137 1.00 -5.54 0.60
CA SER A 137 0.51 -6.72 1.32
C SER A 137 -0.11 -6.34 2.67
N ARG A 138 0.43 -5.33 3.36
CA ARG A 138 -0.13 -4.77 4.59
C ARG A 138 -1.48 -4.11 4.35
N ILE A 139 -1.55 -3.22 3.37
CA ILE A 139 -2.78 -2.53 2.95
C ILE A 139 -3.89 -3.53 2.61
N ASN A 140 -3.61 -4.47 1.71
CA ASN A 140 -4.61 -5.47 1.30
C ASN A 140 -5.08 -6.33 2.47
N TRP A 141 -4.18 -6.63 3.40
CA TRP A 141 -4.52 -7.41 4.58
C TRP A 141 -5.43 -6.63 5.54
N ILE A 142 -5.13 -5.37 5.86
CA ILE A 142 -6.00 -4.52 6.68
C ILE A 142 -7.39 -4.37 6.03
N LEU A 143 -7.43 -4.07 4.73
CA LEU A 143 -8.67 -3.91 3.97
C LEU A 143 -9.51 -5.19 3.90
N SER A 144 -8.90 -6.37 4.09
CA SER A 144 -9.62 -7.64 4.16
C SER A 144 -10.53 -7.78 5.39
N PHE A 145 -10.32 -6.95 6.42
CA PHE A 145 -11.17 -6.89 7.61
C PHE A 145 -12.26 -5.81 7.52
N CYS A 146 -12.12 -4.83 6.61
CA CYS A 146 -13.12 -3.80 6.31
C CYS A 146 -14.29 -4.36 5.50
N THR A 147 -15.06 -5.27 6.11
CA THR A 147 -16.05 -6.11 5.42
C THR A 147 -17.49 -5.88 5.86
N LYS A 148 -17.72 -4.95 6.78
CA LYS A 148 -19.04 -4.66 7.34
C LYS A 148 -19.29 -3.16 7.39
N GLY A 149 -20.58 -2.80 7.49
CA GLY A 149 -21.01 -1.43 7.78
C GLY A 149 -20.40 -0.38 6.85
N ALA A 150 -20.12 0.80 7.42
CA ALA A 150 -19.54 1.93 6.70
C ALA A 150 -18.13 1.63 6.16
N ALA A 151 -17.36 0.75 6.83
CA ALA A 151 -16.04 0.36 6.34
C ALA A 151 -16.10 -0.43 5.03
N LEU A 152 -17.12 -1.26 4.82
CA LEU A 152 -17.32 -1.97 3.56
C LEU A 152 -17.60 -1.00 2.41
N ASP A 153 -18.51 -0.05 2.64
CA ASP A 153 -18.92 0.92 1.62
C ASP A 153 -17.76 1.85 1.25
N TRP A 154 -17.00 2.31 2.25
CA TRP A 154 -15.77 3.07 2.04
C TRP A 154 -14.72 2.26 1.26
N ARG A 155 -14.42 1.03 1.68
CA ARG A 155 -13.47 0.16 0.97
C ARG A 155 -13.85 -0.05 -0.49
N GLN A 156 -15.14 -0.26 -0.77
CA GLN A 156 -15.61 -0.42 -2.16
C GLN A 156 -15.44 0.87 -2.97
N SER A 157 -15.73 2.01 -2.37
CA SER A 157 -15.56 3.32 -3.00
C SER A 157 -14.10 3.59 -3.33
N GLU A 158 -13.19 3.31 -2.40
CA GLU A 158 -11.73 3.43 -2.61
C GLU A 158 -11.24 2.47 -3.71
N MET A 159 -11.70 1.22 -3.71
CA MET A 159 -11.34 0.25 -4.73
C MET A 159 -11.81 0.66 -6.14
N GLU A 160 -13.01 1.24 -6.23
CA GLU A 160 -13.54 1.77 -7.49
C GLU A 160 -12.78 3.02 -7.92
N LEU A 161 -12.44 3.91 -6.98
CA LEU A 161 -11.59 5.07 -7.25
C LEU A 161 -10.26 4.62 -7.84
N GLY A 162 -9.57 3.66 -7.19
CA GLY A 162 -8.32 3.10 -7.70
C GLY A 162 -8.45 2.43 -9.07
N ARG A 163 -9.62 1.85 -9.39
CA ARG A 163 -9.91 1.30 -10.72
C ARG A 163 -10.04 2.39 -11.79
N VAL A 164 -10.63 3.53 -11.45
CA VAL A 164 -10.88 4.65 -12.37
C VAL A 164 -9.63 5.51 -12.55
N THR A 165 -8.91 5.82 -11.47
CA THR A 165 -7.75 6.72 -11.46
C THR A 165 -6.41 5.99 -11.59
N GLY A 166 -6.40 4.67 -11.38
CA GLY A 166 -5.18 3.85 -11.33
C GLY A 166 -4.41 3.97 -10.01
N ARG A 167 -4.91 4.70 -9.01
CA ARG A 167 -4.23 4.91 -7.72
C ARG A 167 -5.23 5.01 -6.56
N MET A 168 -4.94 4.31 -5.46
CA MET A 168 -5.66 4.47 -4.19
C MET A 168 -5.29 5.80 -3.50
N SER A 169 -6.12 6.25 -2.57
CA SER A 169 -5.85 7.47 -1.77
C SER A 169 -4.65 7.33 -0.84
N PHE A 170 -4.25 6.09 -0.55
CA PHE A 170 -3.11 5.73 0.30
C PHE A 170 -2.15 4.80 -0.46
N THR A 171 -0.87 4.88 -0.11
CA THR A 171 0.23 4.13 -0.70
C THR A 171 1.02 3.33 0.34
N THR A 172 0.93 3.72 1.60
CA THR A 172 1.52 3.02 2.76
C THR A 172 0.45 2.55 3.74
N ALA A 173 0.81 1.62 4.62
CA ALA A 173 -0.09 1.18 5.69
C ALA A 173 -0.41 2.32 6.67
N GLU A 174 0.54 3.21 6.95
CA GLU A 174 0.33 4.36 7.85
C GLU A 174 -0.71 5.34 7.28
N GLU A 175 -0.62 5.68 5.99
CA GLU A 175 -1.61 6.54 5.32
C GLU A 175 -3.01 5.91 5.32
N LEU A 176 -3.08 4.58 5.21
CA LEU A 176 -4.34 3.84 5.32
C LEU A 176 -4.93 3.93 6.73
N GLU A 177 -4.10 3.81 7.77
CA GLU A 177 -4.53 3.91 9.17
C GLU A 177 -5.11 5.30 9.47
N ASP A 178 -4.45 6.35 8.99
CA ASP A 178 -4.93 7.74 9.11
C ASP A 178 -6.28 7.94 8.41
N GLU A 179 -6.47 7.38 7.21
CA GLU A 179 -7.75 7.47 6.50
C GLU A 179 -8.87 6.66 7.19
N ILE A 180 -8.55 5.55 7.87
CA ILE A 180 -9.52 4.79 8.66
C ILE A 180 -9.96 5.57 9.92
N GLN A 181 -9.11 6.46 10.43
CA GLN A 181 -9.39 7.30 11.60
C GLN A 181 -10.17 8.57 11.30
N ARG A 182 -10.36 8.89 10.01
CA ARG A 182 -11.00 10.12 9.54
C ARG A 182 -12.53 10.06 9.59
#